data_AF-A0A6J4HPY1-F1
#
_entry.id   AF-A0A6J4HPY1-F1
#
_cell.length_a   1.000
_cell.length_b   1.000
_cell.length_c   1.000
_cell.angle_alpha   90.00
_cell.angle_beta   90.00
_cell.angle_gamma   90.00
#
_symmetry.space_group_name_H-M   'P 1'
#
loop_
_entity.id
_entity.type
_entity.pdbx_description
1 polymer ?
#
loop_
_entity_poly.entity_id
_entity_poly.type
_entity_poly.pdbx_seq_one_letter_code
_entity_poly.pdbx_strand_id
1 'polypeptide(L)' 'ARGLGAIAHPRTFGHGGVGSSYCWADPTTGLSFAFLSNCRQAEPFHSERMDVLSNLAHVSILEV' A
#
# COMPACT_ATOMS: atom_id res chain seq x y z
N ALA A 1 -10.33 -2.11 6.58
CA ALA A 1 -9.59 -2.75 5.48
C ALA A 1 -8.16 -3.06 5.93
N ARG A 2 -7.44 -4.01 5.30
CA ARG A 2 -6.08 -4.43 5.71
C ARG A 2 -4.97 -3.38 5.46
N GLY A 3 -5.33 -2.17 5.01
CA GLY A 3 -4.39 -1.10 4.64
C GLY A 3 -3.63 -1.34 3.33
N LEU A 4 -4.05 -2.32 2.53
CA LEU A 4 -3.34 -2.77 1.32
C LEU A 4 -3.93 -2.19 0.02
N GLY A 5 -4.80 -1.18 0.13
CA GLY A 5 -5.63 -0.64 -0.96
C GLY A 5 -7.05 -1.22 -0.98
N ALA A 6 -8.01 -0.42 -1.46
CA ALA A 6 -9.43 -0.76 -1.51
C ALA A 6 -9.80 -1.73 -2.64
N ILE A 7 -9.03 -1.72 -3.73
CA ILE A 7 -9.22 -2.59 -4.91
C ILE A 7 -8.20 -3.74 -4.97
N ALA A 8 -7.45 -3.98 -3.90
CA ALA A 8 -6.48 -5.06 -3.84
C ALA A 8 -7.14 -6.43 -3.97
N HIS A 9 -6.50 -7.37 -4.65
CA HIS A 9 -6.97 -8.75 -4.68
C HIS A 9 -7.00 -9.35 -3.25
N PRO A 10 -7.96 -10.24 -2.90
CA PRO A 10 -8.02 -10.85 -1.56
C PRO A 10 -6.78 -11.64 -1.13
N ARG A 11 -5.90 -12.00 -2.07
CA ARG A 11 -4.62 -12.70 -1.83
C ARG A 11 -3.44 -11.76 -1.54
N THR A 12 -3.63 -10.45 -1.63
CA THR A 12 -2.60 -9.46 -1.30
C THR A 12 -2.18 -9.59 0.16
N PHE A 13 -0.87 -9.59 0.40
CA PHE A 13 -0.29 -9.73 1.73
C PHE A 13 0.84 -8.73 1.95
N GLY A 14 1.05 -8.33 3.20
CA GLY A 14 2.05 -7.33 3.54
C GLY A 14 1.85 -6.75 4.93
N HIS A 15 2.64 -5.73 5.25
CA HIS A 15 2.60 -5.06 6.55
C HIS A 15 3.19 -3.65 6.46
N GLY A 16 2.65 -2.75 7.28
CA GLY A 16 3.20 -1.41 7.50
C GLY A 16 4.14 -1.37 8.71
N GLY A 17 5.29 -0.72 8.56
CA GLY A 17 6.16 -0.38 9.69
C GLY A 17 5.56 0.70 10.58
N VAL A 18 6.36 1.19 11.53
CA VAL A 18 5.91 2.19 12.52
C VAL A 18 5.95 3.61 11.92
N GLY A 19 5.15 3.85 10.88
CA GLY A 19 4.95 5.16 10.26
C GLY A 19 6.03 5.62 9.27
N SER A 20 7.04 4.79 8.97
CA SER A 20 8.16 5.12 8.07
C SER A 20 8.31 4.18 6.87
N SER A 21 7.67 3.01 6.91
CA SER A 21 7.74 2.02 5.83
C SER A 21 6.41 1.33 5.62
N TYR A 22 6.17 0.85 4.41
CA TYR A 22 4.98 0.06 4.07
C TYR A 22 5.26 -0.82 2.86
N CYS A 23 5.06 -2.13 3.00
CA CYS A 23 5.34 -3.08 1.91
C CYS A 23 4.24 -4.12 1.79
N TRP A 24 3.88 -4.47 0.56
CA TRP A 24 2.97 -5.57 0.25
C TRP A 24 3.20 -6.12 -1.16
N ALA A 25 2.66 -7.31 -1.42
CA ALA A 25 2.66 -7.95 -2.72
C ALA A 25 1.28 -8.55 -3.03
N ASP A 26 0.86 -8.45 -4.29
CA ASP A 26 -0.33 -9.10 -4.85
C ASP A 26 0.10 -10.20 -5.82
N PRO A 27 0.02 -11.48 -5.41
CA PRO A 27 0.45 -12.60 -6.25
C PRO A 27 -0.48 -12.88 -7.43
N THR A 28 -1.69 -12.32 -7.45
CA THR A 28 -2.62 -12.52 -8.57
C THR A 28 -2.28 -11.59 -9.73
N THR A 29 -1.89 -10.34 -9.44
CA THR A 29 -1.54 -9.36 -10.46
C THR A 29 -0.05 -9.32 -10.78
N GLY A 30 0.79 -9.87 -9.90
CA GLY A 30 2.25 -9.78 -9.99
C GLY A 30 2.80 -8.44 -9.51
N LEU A 31 1.95 -7.54 -9.00
CA LEU A 31 2.35 -6.23 -8.49
C LEU A 31 2.93 -6.35 -7.07
N SER A 32 4.01 -5.60 -6.83
CA SER A 32 4.56 -5.41 -5.48
C SER A 32 4.76 -3.92 -5.22
N PHE A 33 4.61 -3.53 -3.96
CA PHE A 33 4.74 -2.15 -3.51
C PHE A 33 5.67 -2.08 -2.30
N ALA A 34 6.56 -1.10 -2.32
CA ALA A 34 7.38 -0.72 -1.19
C ALA A 34 7.46 0.80 -1.11
N PHE A 35 7.17 1.33 0.07
CA PHE A 35 7.29 2.75 0.38
C PHE A 35 8.19 2.93 1.61
N LEU A 36 9.09 3.90 1.54
CA LEU A 36 9.91 4.36 2.66
C LEU A 36 9.88 5.89 2.70
N SER A 37 9.69 6.46 3.89
CA SER A 37 9.87 7.89 4.15
C SER A 37 11.08 8.14 5.04
N ASN A 38 11.71 9.30 4.87
CA ASN A 38 12.91 9.69 5.63
C ASN A 38 12.72 9.61 7.16
N CYS A 39 11.51 9.87 7.65
CA CYS A 39 11.17 9.83 9.07
C CYS A 39 9.83 9.14 9.30
N ARG A 40 9.62 8.64 10.52
CA ARG A 40 8.30 8.22 11.01
C ARG A 40 7.33 9.39 10.93
N GLN A 41 6.19 9.14 10.30
CA GLN A 41 5.05 10.05 10.27
C GLN A 41 4.03 9.66 11.35
N ALA A 42 3.30 10.65 11.86
CA ALA A 42 2.25 10.43 12.86
C ALA A 42 0.93 10.02 12.20
N GLU A 43 0.07 9.37 12.98
CA GLU A 43 -1.34 9.15 12.62
C GLU A 43 -2.15 10.45 12.82
N PRO A 44 -3.20 10.70 12.01
CA PRO A 44 -3.72 9.83 10.94
C PRO A 44 -3.00 10.00 9.58
N PHE A 45 -2.10 10.98 9.46
CA PHE A 45 -1.48 11.31 8.17
C PHE A 45 -0.77 10.12 7.52
N HIS A 46 -0.08 9.28 8.30
CA HIS A 46 0.56 8.08 7.77
C HIS A 46 -0.45 7.11 7.14
N SER A 47 -1.47 6.69 7.88
CA SER A 47 -2.44 5.71 7.37
C SER A 47 -3.24 6.23 6.17
N GLU A 48 -3.67 7.51 6.20
CA GLU A 48 -4.38 8.14 5.08
C GLU A 48 -3.51 8.19 3.82
N ARG A 49 -2.24 8.58 3.97
CA ARG A 49 -1.29 8.58 2.85
C ARG A 49 -1.05 7.18 2.30
N MET A 50 -0.95 6.16 3.15
CA MET A 50 -0.73 4.77 2.72
C MET A 50 -1.93 4.21 1.97
N ASP A 51 -3.16 4.60 2.34
CA ASP A 51 -4.36 4.23 1.61
C ASP A 51 -4.35 4.81 0.18
N VAL A 52 -4.05 6.11 0.05
CA VAL A 52 -3.95 6.76 -1.27
C VAL A 52 -2.87 6.10 -2.13
N LEU A 53 -1.65 5.93 -1.60
CA LEU A 53 -0.53 5.36 -2.37
C LEU A 53 -0.78 3.91 -2.77
N SER A 54 -1.37 3.10 -1.89
CA SER A 54 -1.68 1.70 -2.21
C SER A 54 -2.74 1.62 -3.31
N ASN A 55 -3.77 2.47 -3.27
CA ASN A 55 -4.76 2.51 -4.34
C ASN A 55 -4.18 2.98 -5.67
N LEU A 56 -3.29 3.98 -5.67
CA LEU A 56 -2.61 4.43 -6.89
C LEU A 56 -1.76 3.33 -7.52
N ALA A 57 -1.07 2.53 -6.71
CA ALA A 57 -0.30 1.38 -7.21
C ALA A 57 -1.21 0.33 -7.87
N HIS A 58 -2.36 0.01 -7.28
CA HIS A 58 -3.31 -0.92 -7.91
C HIS A 58 -3.96 -0.33 -9.17
N VAL A 59 -4.27 0.96 -9.18
CA VAL A 59 -4.84 1.63 -10.36
C VAL A 59 -3.84 1.67 -11.52
N SER A 60 -2.52 1.74 -11.25
CA SER A 60 -1.51 1.88 -12.31
C SER A 60 -1.35 0.66 -13.21
N ILE A 61 -2.01 -0.46 -12.91
CA ILE A 61 -1.99 -1.69 -13.72
C ILE A 61 -3.34 -2.00 -14.38
N LEU A 62 -4.34 -1.15 -14.21
CA LEU A 62 -5.63 -1.30 -14.90
C LEU A 62 -5.50 -0.83 -16.35
N GLU A 63 -6.00 -1.63 -17.30
CA GLU A 63 -6.10 -1.21 -18.70
C GLU A 63 -7.15 -0.10 -18.84
N VAL A 64 -6.84 0.94 -19.62
CA VAL A 64 -7.71 2.09 -19.92
C VAL A 64 -8.35 1.93 -21.28
#